data_AF-A0A955E8F7-F1
#
_entry.id   AF-A0A955E8F7-F1
#
_cell.length_a   1.000
_cell.length_b   1.000
_cell.length_c   1.000
_cell.angle_alpha   90.00
_cell.angle_beta   90.00
_cell.angle_gamma   90.00
#
_symmetry.space_group_name_H-M   'P 1'
#
loop_
_entity.id
_entity.type
_entity.pdbx_description
1 polymer ?
#
loop_
_entity_poly.entity_id
_entity_poly.type
_entity_poly.pdbx_seq_one_letter_code
_entity_poly.pdbx_strand_id
1 'polypeptide(L)'
;MPDFQSLNERAKELRCLYAIESVVSERTQSPVRAFERILSEIPAGWQDAGATGACIEYLGRSFSAKNFNPNAHTISTSIRLWNNEVGHLTVSRMGGFPDSAQPFLREEEQLLRRIAARLGEFLEWKHAEMLGQLPSPGTTHWAWRQRLAEALADATDTERFGVNKIYIGGSTARGDAGPASDIDLYILCDGTEAQQNQLAIWLDGWSRCLTEIALQQTGQHFPCGILNVQWLVNEPSVWHRPELQELKLRAHAPHRSTSSLQHTDAELGPTENQGPCI
;
A
#
# COMPACT_ATOMS: atom_id res chain seq x y z
N MET A 1 38.43 -28.86 16.02
CA MET A 1 37.09 -28.81 16.63
C MET A 1 36.40 -27.61 16.02
N PRO A 2 35.20 -27.72 15.42
CA PRO A 2 34.47 -26.54 14.96
C PRO A 2 34.20 -25.65 16.17
N ASP A 3 34.45 -24.36 16.02
CA ASP A 3 34.22 -23.38 17.08
C ASP A 3 32.72 -23.31 17.40
N PHE A 4 32.34 -23.70 18.62
CA PHE A 4 30.95 -23.77 19.08
C PHE A 4 30.26 -22.41 19.00
N GLN A 5 31.03 -21.33 19.14
CA GLN A 5 30.54 -19.96 19.01
C GLN A 5 30.15 -19.65 17.56
N SER A 6 31.00 -20.01 16.59
CA SER A 6 30.70 -19.87 15.16
C SER A 6 29.44 -20.65 14.73
N LEU A 7 29.24 -21.86 15.26
CA LEU A 7 28.04 -22.65 15.00
C LEU A 7 26.77 -21.99 15.56
N ASN A 8 26.85 -21.44 16.77
CA ASN A 8 25.71 -20.78 17.40
C ASN A 8 25.32 -19.48 16.67
N GLU A 9 26.29 -18.66 16.26
CA GLU A 9 26.03 -17.44 15.48
C GLU A 9 25.40 -17.79 14.11
N ARG A 10 25.89 -18.85 13.44
CA ARG A 10 25.29 -19.31 12.18
C ARG A 10 23.87 -19.86 12.37
N ALA A 11 23.59 -20.50 13.50
CA ALA A 11 22.24 -20.96 13.85
C ALA A 11 21.29 -19.79 14.15
N LYS A 12 21.77 -18.70 14.75
CA LYS A 12 20.97 -17.47 14.93
C LYS A 12 20.63 -16.83 13.59
N GLU A 13 21.63 -16.67 12.72
CA GLU A 13 21.47 -16.11 11.37
C GLU A 13 20.42 -16.88 10.56
N LEU A 14 20.54 -18.21 10.51
CA LEU A 14 19.59 -19.05 9.77
C LEU A 14 18.18 -18.95 10.34
N ARG A 15 18.02 -18.97 11.66
CA ARG A 15 16.69 -18.80 12.30
C ARG A 15 16.06 -17.47 11.95
N CYS A 16 16.84 -16.39 11.97
CA CYS A 16 16.38 -15.05 11.57
C CYS A 16 15.92 -15.04 10.10
N LEU A 17 16.71 -15.60 9.19
CA LEU A 17 16.36 -15.68 7.77
C LEU A 17 15.08 -16.52 7.54
N TYR A 18 14.93 -17.67 8.20
CA TYR A 18 13.71 -18.48 8.08
C TYR A 18 12.47 -17.78 8.65
N ALA A 19 12.62 -17.06 9.77
CA ALA A 19 11.53 -16.28 10.35
C ALA A 19 11.08 -15.20 9.36
N ILE A 20 12.02 -14.45 8.79
CA ILE A 20 11.74 -13.41 7.80
C ILE A 20 11.12 -14.01 6.54
N GLU A 21 11.64 -15.13 6.06
CA GLU A 21 11.09 -15.87 4.92
C GLU A 21 9.62 -16.26 5.14
N SER A 22 9.28 -16.71 6.35
CA SER A 22 7.91 -17.04 6.71
C SER A 22 6.98 -15.83 6.72
N VAL A 23 7.50 -14.65 7.08
CA VAL A 23 6.74 -13.38 7.05
C VAL A 23 6.48 -12.96 5.61
N VAL A 24 7.53 -12.90 4.78
CA VAL A 24 7.40 -12.40 3.39
C VAL A 24 6.62 -13.35 2.49
N SER A 25 6.53 -14.63 2.84
CA SER A 25 5.77 -15.62 2.06
C SER A 25 4.25 -15.53 2.26
N GLU A 26 3.78 -14.80 3.27
CA GLU A 26 2.36 -14.74 3.63
C GLU A 26 1.57 -13.78 2.73
N ARG A 27 0.89 -14.37 1.73
CA ARG A 27 0.27 -13.61 0.63
C ARG A 27 -0.84 -12.64 1.04
N THR A 28 -1.59 -12.90 2.10
CA THR A 28 -2.70 -12.00 2.50
C THR A 28 -2.25 -10.87 3.43
N GLN A 29 -0.96 -10.83 3.80
CA GLN A 29 -0.45 -9.86 4.75
C GLN A 29 -0.26 -8.47 4.13
N SER A 30 -0.55 -7.40 4.89
CA SER A 30 -0.23 -6.03 4.48
C SER A 30 1.26 -5.71 4.71
N PRO A 31 1.88 -4.81 3.92
CA PRO A 31 3.27 -4.40 4.12
C PRO A 31 3.58 -3.93 5.55
N VAL A 32 2.68 -3.15 6.15
CA VAL A 32 2.84 -2.63 7.53
C VAL A 32 2.96 -3.78 8.53
N ARG A 33 2.06 -4.77 8.46
CA ARG A 33 2.10 -5.93 9.36
C ARG A 33 3.35 -6.78 9.12
N ALA A 34 3.83 -6.85 7.88
CA ALA A 34 5.08 -7.56 7.55
C ALA A 34 6.29 -6.84 8.18
N PHE A 35 6.35 -5.50 8.08
CA PHE A 35 7.39 -4.69 8.70
C PHE A 35 7.44 -4.90 10.22
N GLU A 36 6.30 -4.83 10.90
CA GLU A 36 6.21 -5.05 12.36
C GLU A 36 6.79 -6.40 12.78
N ARG A 37 6.44 -7.47 12.05
CA ARG A 37 6.96 -8.82 12.31
C ARG A 37 8.46 -8.90 12.04
N ILE A 38 8.92 -8.40 10.89
CA ILE A 38 10.35 -8.41 10.55
C ILE A 38 11.17 -7.66 11.61
N LEU A 39 10.70 -6.48 12.03
CA LEU A 39 11.34 -5.67 13.07
C LEU A 39 11.41 -6.40 14.42
N SER A 40 10.44 -7.26 14.75
CA SER A 40 10.49 -8.10 15.95
C SER A 40 11.44 -9.30 15.85
N GLU A 41 11.72 -9.81 14.64
CA GLU A 41 12.59 -10.98 14.42
C GLU A 41 14.07 -10.60 14.27
N ILE A 42 14.37 -9.39 13.80
CA ILE A 42 15.76 -8.92 13.57
C ILE A 42 16.64 -9.07 14.83
N PRO A 43 16.24 -8.64 16.05
CA PRO A 43 17.12 -8.72 17.21
C PRO A 43 17.65 -10.13 17.50
N ALA A 44 16.87 -11.18 17.22
CA ALA A 44 17.27 -12.57 17.46
C ALA A 44 18.43 -13.05 16.56
N GLY A 45 18.69 -12.36 15.45
CA GLY A 45 19.79 -12.64 14.54
C GLY A 45 21.12 -11.97 14.90
N TRP A 46 21.13 -11.06 15.89
CA TRP A 46 22.31 -10.29 16.30
C TRP A 46 22.95 -10.89 17.56
N GLN A 47 24.19 -10.50 17.85
CA GLN A 47 24.94 -11.00 19.02
C GLN A 47 24.20 -10.78 20.35
N ASP A 48 23.65 -9.58 20.56
CA ASP A 48 22.86 -9.21 21.74
C ASP A 48 21.45 -8.73 21.32
N ALA A 49 20.49 -9.65 21.39
CA ALA A 49 19.09 -9.35 21.08
C ALA A 49 18.45 -8.31 22.02
N GLY A 50 18.90 -8.22 23.28
CA GLY A 50 18.33 -7.32 24.27
C GLY A 50 18.72 -5.86 24.04
N ALA A 51 19.94 -5.64 23.55
CA ALA A 51 20.46 -4.30 23.22
C ALA A 51 20.23 -3.88 21.76
N THR A 52 19.66 -4.77 20.93
CA THR A 52 19.44 -4.53 19.49
C THR A 52 18.02 -4.03 19.23
N GLY A 53 17.90 -2.96 18.44
CA GLY A 53 16.65 -2.44 17.92
C GLY A 53 16.73 -2.22 16.41
N ALA A 54 15.60 -2.20 15.72
CA ALA A 54 15.55 -2.03 14.28
C ALA A 54 14.49 -1.00 13.88
N CYS A 55 14.71 -0.36 12.73
CA CYS A 55 13.83 0.61 12.11
C CYS A 55 13.79 0.37 10.60
N ILE A 56 12.58 0.38 10.03
CA ILE A 56 12.35 0.43 8.59
C ILE A 56 11.83 1.83 8.27
N GLU A 57 12.54 2.53 7.41
CA GLU A 57 12.04 3.70 6.72
C GLU A 57 11.57 3.28 5.34
N TYR A 58 10.32 3.59 5.01
CA TYR A 58 9.70 3.22 3.74
C TYR A 58 8.78 4.35 3.28
N LEU A 59 9.05 4.92 2.10
CA LEU A 59 8.26 6.02 1.52
C LEU A 59 8.03 7.18 2.51
N GLY A 60 9.10 7.62 3.18
CA GLY A 60 9.06 8.71 4.15
C GLY A 60 8.35 8.38 5.47
N ARG A 61 7.87 7.15 5.67
CA ARG A 61 7.30 6.67 6.94
C ARG A 61 8.31 5.82 7.67
N SER A 62 8.42 6.02 8.99
CA SER A 62 9.30 5.26 9.86
C SER A 62 8.51 4.25 10.72
N PHE A 63 8.98 3.01 10.76
CA PHE A 63 8.46 1.92 11.56
C PHE A 63 9.58 1.41 12.44
N SER A 64 9.42 1.48 13.77
CA SER A 64 10.49 1.15 14.72
C SER A 64 10.07 0.09 15.73
N ALA A 65 10.99 -0.81 16.07
CA ALA A 65 10.85 -1.72 17.20
C ALA A 65 11.10 -0.99 18.53
N LYS A 66 10.66 -1.60 19.65
CA LYS A 66 10.74 -1.01 21.00
C LYS A 66 12.15 -0.54 21.42
N ASN A 67 13.21 -1.19 20.95
CA ASN A 67 14.59 -0.94 21.37
C ASN A 67 15.39 -0.09 20.36
N PHE A 68 14.74 0.47 19.34
CA PHE A 68 15.44 1.29 18.36
C PHE A 68 15.84 2.64 18.95
N ASN A 69 17.12 2.99 18.83
CA ASN A 69 17.64 4.28 19.27
C ASN A 69 18.56 4.88 18.19
N PRO A 70 18.17 5.99 17.54
CA PRO A 70 18.97 6.59 16.47
C PRO A 70 20.29 7.21 16.97
N ASN A 71 20.41 7.47 18.28
CA ASN A 71 21.63 8.03 18.88
C ASN A 71 22.64 6.95 19.31
N ALA A 72 22.30 5.67 19.15
CA ALA A 72 23.20 4.57 19.44
C ALA A 72 24.07 4.23 18.21
N HIS A 73 24.93 3.22 18.32
CA HIS A 73 25.67 2.74 17.15
C HIS A 73 24.70 2.10 16.16
N THR A 74 24.77 2.50 14.89
CA THR A 74 23.86 2.02 13.85
C THR A 74 24.59 1.45 12.65
N ILE A 75 23.93 0.48 12.00
CA ILE A 75 24.22 0.05 10.64
C ILE A 75 22.94 0.18 9.81
N SER A 76 23.07 0.60 8.56
CA SER A 76 21.92 0.83 7.68
C SER A 76 22.20 0.27 6.29
N THR A 77 21.14 -0.16 5.62
CA THR A 77 21.19 -0.61 4.23
C THR A 77 19.93 -0.18 3.48
N SER A 78 20.09 0.12 2.20
CA SER A 78 18.99 0.56 1.33
C SER A 78 18.02 -0.58 1.03
N ILE A 79 16.72 -0.29 1.11
CA ILE A 79 15.65 -1.11 0.56
C ILE A 79 15.39 -0.63 -0.86
N ARG A 80 15.45 -1.54 -1.83
CA ARG A 80 15.29 -1.22 -3.25
C ARG A 80 14.14 -1.97 -3.88
N LEU A 81 13.37 -1.28 -4.70
CA LEU A 81 12.31 -1.82 -5.56
C LEU A 81 12.73 -1.52 -7.00
N TRP A 82 12.89 -2.55 -7.82
CA TRP A 82 13.35 -2.46 -9.21
C TRP A 82 14.59 -1.58 -9.36
N ASN A 83 15.54 -1.75 -8.45
CA ASN A 83 16.80 -0.99 -8.33
C ASN A 83 16.66 0.48 -7.91
N ASN A 84 15.45 0.98 -7.66
CA ASN A 84 15.21 2.31 -7.07
C ASN A 84 15.20 2.21 -5.55
N GLU A 85 15.94 3.09 -4.90
CA GLU A 85 15.96 3.19 -3.44
C GLU A 85 14.68 3.84 -2.93
N VAL A 86 13.94 3.13 -2.08
CA VAL A 86 12.62 3.57 -1.57
C VAL A 86 12.61 3.76 -0.06
N GLY A 87 13.75 3.51 0.59
CA GLY A 87 13.90 3.57 2.02
C GLY A 87 15.11 2.80 2.54
N HIS A 88 15.18 2.63 3.85
CA HIS A 88 16.32 2.02 4.53
C HIS A 88 15.88 1.09 5.65
N LEU A 89 16.63 0.01 5.84
CA LEU A 89 16.56 -0.83 7.02
C LEU A 89 17.78 -0.52 7.91
N THR A 90 17.50 -0.05 9.12
CA THR A 90 18.51 0.38 10.08
C THR A 90 18.43 -0.45 11.35
N VAL A 91 19.58 -0.87 11.86
CA VAL A 91 19.69 -1.56 13.15
C VAL A 91 20.56 -0.72 14.08
N SER A 92 20.09 -0.52 15.30
CA SER A 92 20.80 0.17 16.37
C SER A 92 21.19 -0.80 17.47
N ARG A 93 22.37 -0.61 18.05
CA ARG A 93 22.84 -1.36 19.23
C ARG A 93 23.22 -0.40 20.35
N MET A 94 22.60 -0.58 21.50
CA MET A 94 22.97 0.14 22.72
C MET A 94 24.21 -0.49 23.37
N GLY A 95 25.14 0.34 23.84
CA GLY A 95 26.32 -0.14 24.56
C GLY A 95 27.49 0.84 24.50
N GLY A 96 28.34 0.82 25.52
CA GLY A 96 29.63 1.51 25.51
C GLY A 96 30.69 0.58 24.92
N PHE A 97 31.00 0.77 23.64
CA PHE A 97 32.08 0.03 22.98
C PHE A 97 33.38 0.81 23.12
N PRO A 98 34.53 0.15 23.37
CA PRO A 98 35.84 0.78 23.23
C PRO A 98 36.00 1.32 21.80
N ASP A 99 36.71 2.43 21.61
CA ASP A 99 36.94 3.04 20.27
C ASP A 99 37.53 2.08 19.23
N SER A 100 38.19 0.99 19.67
CA SER A 100 38.81 -0.03 18.82
C SER A 100 37.88 -1.20 18.45
N ALA A 101 36.71 -1.33 19.08
CA ALA A 101 35.77 -2.41 18.83
C ALA A 101 34.68 -1.99 17.83
N GLN A 102 34.46 -2.79 16.79
CA GLN A 102 33.32 -2.57 15.90
C GLN A 102 32.02 -2.97 16.61
N PRO A 103 30.99 -2.09 16.61
CA PRO A 103 29.73 -2.38 17.29
C PRO A 103 28.92 -3.49 16.61
N PHE A 104 29.24 -3.84 15.36
CA PHE A 104 28.60 -4.90 14.58
C PHE A 104 29.64 -5.77 13.87
N LEU A 105 29.29 -7.05 13.66
CA LEU A 105 30.09 -7.98 12.88
C LEU A 105 29.84 -7.80 11.37
N ARG A 106 30.81 -8.22 10.55
CA ARG A 106 30.63 -8.27 9.08
C ARG A 106 29.47 -9.18 8.67
N GLU A 107 29.28 -10.27 9.39
CA GLU A 107 28.19 -11.22 9.19
C GLU A 107 26.82 -10.59 9.49
N GLU A 108 26.75 -9.70 10.49
CA GLU A 108 25.53 -8.94 10.83
C GLU A 108 25.21 -7.92 9.73
N GLU A 109 26.21 -7.23 9.18
CA GLU A 109 26.01 -6.36 8.01
C GLU A 109 25.53 -7.16 6.78
N GLN A 110 26.08 -8.36 6.55
CA GLN A 110 25.64 -9.25 5.46
C GLN A 110 24.24 -9.80 5.69
N LEU A 111 23.87 -10.12 6.94
CA LEU A 111 22.51 -10.49 7.31
C LEU A 111 21.54 -9.36 7.02
N LEU A 112 21.85 -8.13 7.47
CA LEU A 112 21.03 -6.95 7.22
C LEU A 112 20.75 -6.71 5.73
N ARG A 113 21.79 -6.80 4.89
CA ARG A 113 21.68 -6.66 3.43
C ARG A 113 20.77 -7.72 2.82
N ARG A 114 20.87 -8.97 3.26
CA ARG A 114 20.00 -10.07 2.78
C ARG A 114 18.55 -9.85 3.18
N ILE A 115 18.30 -9.37 4.40
CA ILE A 115 16.96 -9.04 4.87
C ILE A 115 16.35 -7.91 4.02
N ALA A 116 17.11 -6.84 3.79
CA ALA A 116 16.63 -5.72 2.97
C ALA A 116 16.35 -6.12 1.51
N ALA A 117 17.18 -7.00 0.92
CA ALA A 117 16.91 -7.54 -0.41
C ALA A 117 15.61 -8.35 -0.44
N ARG A 118 15.39 -9.24 0.54
CA ARG A 118 14.18 -10.05 0.62
C ARG A 118 12.92 -9.20 0.85
N LEU A 119 13.05 -8.13 1.63
CA LEU A 119 11.99 -7.16 1.82
C LEU A 119 11.67 -6.40 0.52
N GLY A 120 12.70 -6.05 -0.25
CA GLY A 120 12.54 -5.44 -1.58
C GLY A 120 11.72 -6.33 -2.52
N GLU A 121 12.09 -7.61 -2.65
CA GLU A 121 11.37 -8.59 -3.47
C GLU A 121 9.90 -8.77 -3.04
N PHE A 122 9.66 -8.80 -1.73
CA PHE A 122 8.30 -8.85 -1.19
C PHE A 122 7.47 -7.62 -1.55
N LEU A 123 8.06 -6.43 -1.43
CA LEU A 123 7.38 -5.17 -1.75
C LEU A 123 7.12 -5.03 -3.24
N GLU A 124 8.05 -5.46 -4.10
CA GLU A 124 7.83 -5.55 -5.55
C GLU A 124 6.65 -6.46 -5.88
N TRP A 125 6.61 -7.66 -5.28
CA TRP A 125 5.49 -8.57 -5.47
C TRP A 125 4.17 -7.95 -4.99
N LYS A 126 4.17 -7.28 -3.83
CA LYS A 126 2.99 -6.59 -3.31
C LYS A 126 2.51 -5.45 -4.19
N HIS A 127 3.43 -4.67 -4.75
CA HIS A 127 3.08 -3.64 -5.71
C HIS A 127 2.54 -4.24 -7.01
N ALA A 128 3.12 -5.35 -7.49
CA ALA A 128 2.61 -6.06 -8.67
C ALA A 128 1.24 -6.69 -8.43
N GLU A 129 0.98 -7.25 -7.23
CA GLU A 129 -0.31 -7.83 -6.84
C GLU A 129 -1.39 -6.74 -6.75
N MET A 130 -1.11 -5.64 -6.03
CA MET A 130 -2.09 -4.60 -5.75
C MET A 130 -2.49 -3.78 -6.98
N LEU A 131 -1.58 -3.67 -7.96
CA LEU A 131 -1.74 -2.77 -9.11
C LEU A 131 -1.81 -3.53 -10.45
N GLY A 132 -2.09 -4.83 -10.42
CA GLY A 132 -2.36 -5.64 -11.62
C GLY A 132 -1.16 -5.74 -12.57
N GLN A 133 -0.02 -6.19 -12.05
CA GLN A 133 1.28 -6.23 -12.73
C GLN A 133 1.74 -4.84 -13.20
N LEU A 134 1.92 -3.88 -12.29
CA LEU A 134 2.59 -2.62 -12.64
C LEU A 134 3.87 -2.93 -13.44
N PRO A 135 4.04 -2.35 -14.63
CA PRO A 135 5.27 -2.49 -15.39
C PRO A 135 6.48 -2.08 -14.54
N SER A 136 7.62 -2.76 -14.71
CA SER A 136 8.89 -2.37 -14.05
C SER A 136 9.19 -0.89 -14.36
N PRO A 137 9.75 -0.11 -13.41
CA PRO A 137 10.35 1.19 -13.71
C PRO A 137 11.24 1.12 -14.96
N GLY A 138 11.07 2.08 -15.88
CA GLY A 138 11.72 2.10 -17.21
C GLY A 138 10.92 1.46 -18.36
N THR A 139 9.74 0.91 -18.10
CA THR A 139 8.75 0.49 -19.12
C THR A 139 7.89 1.66 -19.61
N THR A 140 6.99 1.42 -20.57
CA THR A 140 6.19 2.47 -21.21
C THR A 140 5.26 3.18 -20.22
N HIS A 141 5.60 4.44 -19.92
CA HIS A 141 4.97 5.29 -18.90
C HIS A 141 3.45 5.51 -19.06
N TRP A 142 2.90 5.37 -20.27
CA TRP A 142 1.46 5.44 -20.48
C TRP A 142 0.73 4.21 -19.93
N ALA A 143 1.34 3.02 -19.99
CA ALA A 143 0.65 1.77 -19.70
C ALA A 143 0.27 1.65 -18.22
N TRP A 144 1.14 2.11 -17.31
CA TRP A 144 0.82 2.09 -15.90
C TRP A 144 -0.22 3.16 -15.51
N ARG A 145 -0.17 4.33 -16.15
CA ARG A 145 -1.16 5.40 -15.97
C ARG A 145 -2.54 4.96 -16.45
N GLN A 146 -2.59 4.26 -17.58
CA GLN A 146 -3.81 3.65 -18.12
C GLN A 146 -4.43 2.66 -17.13
N ARG A 147 -3.64 1.69 -16.62
CA ARG A 147 -4.12 0.69 -15.65
C ARG A 147 -4.60 1.33 -14.35
N LEU A 148 -3.91 2.36 -13.88
CA LEU A 148 -4.32 3.11 -12.70
C LEU A 148 -5.66 3.81 -12.94
N ALA A 149 -5.83 4.47 -14.09
CA ALA A 149 -7.10 5.12 -14.43
C ALA A 149 -8.25 4.10 -14.50
N GLU A 150 -8.01 2.93 -15.10
CA GLU A 150 -8.97 1.81 -15.13
C GLU A 150 -9.30 1.30 -13.71
N ALA A 151 -8.31 1.13 -12.84
CA ALA A 151 -8.53 0.71 -11.45
C ALA A 151 -9.29 1.77 -10.64
N LEU A 152 -9.02 3.06 -10.87
CA LEU A 152 -9.74 4.16 -10.24
C LEU A 152 -11.19 4.20 -10.71
N ALA A 153 -11.44 3.98 -12.01
CA ALA A 153 -12.79 3.86 -12.55
C ALA A 153 -13.55 2.67 -11.95
N ASP A 154 -12.91 1.50 -11.79
CA ASP A 154 -13.52 0.33 -11.15
C ASP A 154 -13.83 0.55 -9.65
N ALA A 155 -12.98 1.30 -8.95
CA ALA A 155 -13.15 1.63 -7.53
C ALA A 155 -14.12 2.79 -7.27
N THR A 156 -14.58 3.49 -8.32
CA THR A 156 -15.48 4.64 -8.19
C THR A 156 -16.89 4.16 -7.85
N ASP A 157 -17.44 4.67 -6.75
CA ASP A 157 -18.85 4.47 -6.38
C ASP A 157 -19.74 5.42 -7.19
N THR A 158 -20.22 4.93 -8.33
CA THR A 158 -20.94 5.73 -9.33
C THR A 158 -22.27 6.27 -8.81
N GLU A 159 -23.00 5.50 -8.00
CA GLU A 159 -24.27 5.93 -7.41
C GLU A 159 -24.03 7.00 -6.34
N ARG A 160 -23.08 6.77 -5.43
CA ARG A 160 -22.76 7.73 -4.37
C ARG A 160 -22.30 9.07 -4.94
N PHE A 161 -21.44 9.04 -5.95
CA PHE A 161 -20.85 10.24 -6.54
C PHE A 161 -21.65 10.82 -7.72
N GLY A 162 -22.72 10.14 -8.17
CA GLY A 162 -23.52 10.57 -9.32
C GLY A 162 -22.72 10.62 -10.62
N VAL A 163 -21.78 9.69 -10.80
CA VAL A 163 -20.94 9.58 -12.00
C VAL A 163 -21.68 8.76 -13.05
N ASN A 164 -21.84 9.34 -14.24
CA ASN A 164 -22.37 8.62 -15.40
C ASN A 164 -21.23 7.97 -16.18
N LYS A 165 -20.22 8.74 -16.59
CA LYS A 165 -19.08 8.26 -17.38
C LYS A 165 -17.76 8.86 -16.93
N ILE A 166 -16.69 8.08 -17.09
CA ILE A 166 -15.31 8.54 -16.94
C ILE A 166 -14.57 8.22 -18.23
N TYR A 167 -13.81 9.17 -18.72
CA TYR A 167 -12.90 9.00 -19.84
C TYR A 167 -11.47 9.31 -19.40
N ILE A 168 -10.52 8.65 -20.03
CA ILE A 168 -9.10 9.03 -19.99
C ILE A 168 -8.73 9.75 -21.28
N GLY A 169 -7.86 10.74 -21.19
CA GLY A 169 -7.39 11.50 -22.34
C GLY A 169 -5.89 11.78 -22.33
N GLY A 170 -5.51 12.77 -23.13
CA GLY A 170 -4.16 13.31 -23.17
C GLY A 170 -3.10 12.29 -23.58
N SER A 171 -1.90 12.43 -22.99
CA SER A 171 -0.75 11.60 -23.38
C SER A 171 -0.89 10.13 -22.97
N THR A 172 -1.68 9.86 -21.92
CA THR A 172 -1.95 8.49 -21.48
C THR A 172 -2.84 7.76 -22.48
N ALA A 173 -3.96 8.35 -22.89
CA ALA A 173 -4.88 7.75 -23.86
C ALA A 173 -4.25 7.56 -25.26
N ARG A 174 -3.31 8.45 -25.66
CA ARG A 174 -2.58 8.32 -26.93
C ARG A 174 -1.45 7.30 -26.91
N GLY A 175 -1.08 6.79 -25.73
CA GLY A 175 0.03 5.85 -25.58
C GLY A 175 1.43 6.50 -25.71
N ASP A 176 1.54 7.81 -25.48
CA ASP A 176 2.78 8.59 -25.64
C ASP A 176 3.24 9.29 -24.34
N ALA A 177 2.60 9.00 -23.20
CA ALA A 177 2.95 9.59 -21.91
C ALA A 177 4.44 9.37 -21.56
N GLY A 178 5.07 10.41 -21.04
CA GLY A 178 6.45 10.41 -20.59
C GLY A 178 6.59 10.34 -19.06
N PRO A 179 7.82 10.43 -18.53
CA PRO A 179 8.09 10.41 -17.09
C PRO A 179 7.29 11.47 -16.31
N ALA A 180 7.17 12.67 -16.87
CA ALA A 180 6.56 13.85 -16.26
C ALA A 180 5.08 14.07 -16.65
N SER A 181 4.46 13.15 -17.39
CA SER A 181 3.05 13.26 -17.76
C SER A 181 2.14 13.12 -16.55
N ASP A 182 1.08 13.91 -16.51
CA ASP A 182 -0.09 13.72 -15.66
C ASP A 182 -1.07 12.69 -16.27
N ILE A 183 -2.16 12.43 -15.54
CA ILE A 183 -3.26 11.58 -15.99
C ILE A 183 -4.50 12.47 -16.16
N ASP A 184 -4.88 12.72 -17.40
CA ASP A 184 -6.08 13.49 -17.72
C ASP A 184 -7.33 12.62 -17.61
N LEU A 185 -8.20 12.96 -16.65
CA LEU A 185 -9.52 12.34 -16.48
C LEU A 185 -10.62 13.32 -16.85
N TYR A 186 -11.61 12.83 -17.59
CA TYR A 186 -12.77 13.59 -17.99
C TYR A 186 -14.01 12.91 -17.45
N ILE A 187 -14.78 13.61 -16.62
CA ILE A 187 -15.86 12.98 -15.86
C ILE A 187 -17.18 13.67 -16.18
N LEU A 188 -18.16 12.88 -16.58
CA LEU A 188 -19.54 13.30 -16.74
C LEU A 188 -20.32 12.87 -15.48
N CYS A 189 -20.80 13.86 -14.73
CA CYS A 189 -21.63 13.65 -13.55
C CYS A 189 -23.05 14.14 -13.80
N ASP A 190 -24.02 13.28 -13.50
CA ASP A 190 -25.45 13.65 -13.46
C ASP A 190 -25.93 13.91 -12.01
N GLY A 191 -25.02 13.74 -11.05
CA GLY A 191 -25.27 13.98 -9.63
C GLY A 191 -25.38 15.46 -9.25
N THR A 192 -25.71 15.68 -7.98
CA THR A 192 -25.74 17.02 -7.38
C THR A 192 -24.35 17.64 -7.27
N GLU A 193 -24.27 18.97 -7.15
CA GLU A 193 -23.01 19.68 -6.87
C GLU A 193 -22.31 19.15 -5.60
N ALA A 194 -23.08 18.74 -4.60
CA ALA A 194 -22.53 18.11 -3.39
C ALA A 194 -21.84 16.77 -3.68
N GLN A 195 -22.41 15.93 -4.56
CA GLN A 195 -21.81 14.66 -4.96
C GLN A 195 -20.55 14.88 -5.80
N GLN A 196 -20.58 15.84 -6.72
CA GLN A 196 -19.41 16.22 -7.52
C GLN A 196 -18.27 16.74 -6.63
N ASN A 197 -18.57 17.56 -5.62
CA ASN A 197 -17.57 18.03 -4.65
C ASN A 197 -16.98 16.89 -3.81
N GLN A 198 -17.80 15.93 -3.37
CA GLN A 198 -17.30 14.74 -2.66
C GLN A 198 -16.38 13.90 -3.54
N LEU A 199 -16.72 13.72 -4.82
CA LEU A 199 -15.88 13.03 -5.78
C LEU A 199 -14.57 13.79 -6.01
N ALA A 200 -14.60 15.11 -6.16
CA ALA A 200 -13.41 15.94 -6.32
C ALA A 200 -12.42 15.75 -5.16
N ILE A 201 -12.93 15.72 -3.91
CA ILE A 201 -12.12 15.48 -2.72
C ILE A 201 -11.53 14.06 -2.73
N TRP A 202 -12.34 13.06 -3.10
CA TRP A 202 -11.88 11.68 -3.20
C TRP A 202 -10.77 11.53 -4.26
N LEU A 203 -10.96 12.14 -5.44
CA LEU A 203 -9.98 12.15 -6.53
C LEU A 203 -8.70 12.90 -6.15
N ASP A 204 -8.78 14.02 -5.43
CA ASP A 204 -7.58 14.73 -4.93
C ASP A 204 -6.80 13.83 -3.95
N GLY A 205 -7.49 13.12 -3.06
CA GLY A 205 -6.89 12.12 -2.18
C GLY A 205 -6.12 11.05 -2.95
N TRP A 206 -6.74 10.45 -3.98
CA TRP A 206 -6.07 9.51 -4.87
C TRP A 206 -4.90 10.15 -5.62
N SER A 207 -5.11 11.33 -6.19
CA SER A 207 -4.10 12.09 -6.94
C SER A 207 -2.82 12.28 -6.13
N ARG A 208 -2.95 12.57 -4.83
CA ARG A 208 -1.84 12.70 -3.88
C ARG A 208 -1.22 11.37 -3.49
N CYS A 209 -2.00 10.32 -3.29
CA CYS A 209 -1.45 8.99 -2.99
C CYS A 209 -0.63 8.43 -4.16
N LEU A 210 -1.02 8.76 -5.38
CA LEU A 210 -0.37 8.26 -6.60
C LEU A 210 0.94 8.98 -6.94
N THR A 211 1.24 10.12 -6.31
CA THR A 211 2.50 10.84 -6.54
C THR A 211 3.72 10.03 -6.13
N GLU A 212 3.60 9.23 -5.07
CA GLU A 212 4.66 8.33 -4.60
C GLU A 212 4.90 7.19 -5.60
N ILE A 213 3.83 6.63 -6.16
CA ILE A 213 3.94 5.60 -7.21
C ILE A 213 4.60 6.21 -8.45
N ALA A 214 4.21 7.43 -8.83
CA ALA A 214 4.81 8.14 -9.95
C ALA A 214 6.30 8.41 -9.73
N LEU A 215 6.68 8.87 -8.52
CA LEU A 215 8.07 9.09 -8.14
C LEU A 215 8.89 7.79 -8.23
N GLN A 216 8.36 6.67 -7.74
CA GLN A 216 9.02 5.37 -7.85
C GLN A 216 9.16 4.89 -9.30
N GLN A 217 8.16 5.15 -10.15
CA GLN A 217 8.12 4.69 -11.53
C GLN A 217 8.96 5.56 -12.48
N THR A 218 9.07 6.86 -12.21
CA THR A 218 9.61 7.84 -13.17
C THR A 218 10.68 8.77 -12.60
N GLY A 219 10.87 8.81 -11.28
CA GLY A 219 11.74 9.77 -10.59
C GLY A 219 11.20 11.20 -10.60
N GLN A 220 9.97 11.45 -11.09
CA GLN A 220 9.38 12.78 -11.17
C GLN A 220 8.50 13.07 -9.96
N HIS A 221 8.55 14.33 -9.51
CA HIS A 221 7.71 14.82 -8.42
C HIS A 221 6.46 15.53 -8.94
N PHE A 222 5.31 15.24 -8.31
CA PHE A 222 4.01 15.83 -8.63
C PHE A 222 3.41 16.48 -7.38
N PRO A 223 3.88 17.66 -6.93
CA PRO A 223 3.51 18.25 -5.64
C PRO A 223 2.01 18.61 -5.54
N CYS A 224 1.35 18.82 -6.68
CA CYS A 224 -0.08 19.11 -6.76
C CYS A 224 -0.95 17.86 -7.04
N GLY A 225 -0.36 16.66 -7.01
CA GLY A 225 -1.03 15.43 -7.46
C GLY A 225 -0.77 15.13 -8.93
N ILE A 226 -1.08 13.90 -9.35
CA ILE A 226 -0.86 13.40 -10.72
C ILE A 226 -2.11 13.41 -11.60
N LEU A 227 -3.31 13.49 -11.01
CA LEU A 227 -4.56 13.54 -11.76
C LEU A 227 -4.90 14.97 -12.16
N ASN A 228 -5.23 15.17 -13.43
CA ASN A 228 -5.81 16.39 -13.97
C ASN A 228 -7.27 16.11 -14.34
N VAL A 229 -8.22 16.62 -13.54
CA VAL A 229 -9.65 16.30 -13.69
C VAL A 229 -10.38 17.43 -14.40
N GLN A 230 -11.07 17.10 -15.49
CA GLN A 230 -11.95 17.99 -16.23
C GLN A 230 -13.40 17.51 -16.15
N TRP A 231 -14.29 18.38 -15.68
CA TRP A 231 -15.72 18.09 -15.60
C TRP A 231 -16.40 18.34 -16.94
N LEU A 232 -17.11 17.33 -17.44
CA LEU A 232 -17.89 17.41 -18.66
C LEU A 232 -19.34 17.78 -18.35
N VAL A 233 -19.90 18.66 -19.17
CA VAL A 233 -21.33 19.03 -19.10
C VAL A 233 -22.18 18.09 -19.94
N ASN A 234 -21.62 17.54 -21.01
CA ASN A 234 -22.28 16.61 -21.93
C ASN A 234 -21.29 15.52 -22.35
N GLU A 235 -21.81 14.41 -22.89
CA GLU A 235 -20.96 13.42 -23.53
C GLU A 235 -20.11 14.06 -24.64
N PRO A 236 -18.80 13.75 -24.68
CA PRO A 236 -17.92 14.29 -25.69
C PRO A 236 -18.32 13.70 -27.04
N SER A 237 -18.69 14.55 -27.99
CA SER A 237 -18.94 14.08 -29.35
C SER A 237 -17.63 13.55 -29.95
N VAL A 238 -17.72 12.41 -30.64
CA VAL A 238 -16.59 11.72 -31.30
C VAL A 238 -15.76 12.65 -32.20
N TRP A 239 -16.37 13.73 -32.71
CA TRP A 239 -15.73 14.70 -33.60
C TRP A 239 -14.93 15.80 -32.91
N HIS A 240 -15.21 16.10 -31.64
CA HIS A 240 -14.57 17.21 -30.93
C HIS A 240 -13.42 16.76 -30.03
N ARG A 241 -13.42 15.50 -29.56
CA ARG A 241 -12.34 14.92 -28.75
C ARG A 241 -12.15 13.41 -29.02
N PRO A 242 -11.71 13.02 -30.24
CA PRO A 242 -11.50 11.62 -30.60
C PRO A 242 -10.42 10.91 -29.77
N GLU A 243 -9.59 11.67 -29.07
CA GLU A 243 -8.53 11.18 -28.18
C GLU A 243 -9.03 10.65 -26.82
N LEU A 244 -10.32 10.83 -26.51
CA LEU A 244 -10.90 10.33 -25.26
C LEU A 244 -11.29 8.86 -25.37
N GLN A 245 -10.81 8.08 -24.41
CA GLN A 245 -11.17 6.68 -24.26
C GLN A 245 -12.09 6.51 -23.06
N GLU A 246 -13.29 5.96 -23.26
CA GLU A 246 -14.22 5.64 -22.18
C GLU A 246 -13.67 4.51 -21.30
N LEU A 247 -13.65 4.73 -19.99
CA LEU A 247 -13.25 3.73 -19.00
C LEU A 247 -14.47 2.94 -18.55
N LYS A 248 -14.30 1.63 -18.37
CA LYS A 248 -15.38 0.77 -17.87
C LYS A 248 -15.61 1.00 -16.39
N LEU A 249 -16.82 1.36 -16.04
CA LEU A 249 -17.27 1.48 -14.66
C LEU A 249 -17.86 0.15 -14.18
N ARG A 250 -17.64 -0.16 -12.90
CA ARG A 250 -18.19 -1.36 -12.30
C ARG A 250 -19.70 -1.21 -12.11
N ALA A 251 -20.48 -2.17 -12.62
CA ALA A 251 -21.91 -2.24 -12.33
C ALA A 251 -22.10 -2.58 -10.83
N HIS A 252 -22.82 -1.73 -10.10
CA HIS A 252 -23.22 -2.04 -8.73
C HIS A 252 -24.14 -3.27 -8.75
N ALA A 253 -23.80 -4.31 -7.96
CA ALA A 253 -24.77 -5.34 -7.63
C ALA A 253 -25.86 -4.67 -6.77
N PRO A 254 -27.15 -4.85 -7.06
CA PRO A 254 -28.20 -4.18 -6.29
C PRO A 254 -28.04 -4.52 -4.82
N HIS A 255 -27.97 -3.49 -3.98
CA HIS A 255 -27.98 -3.64 -2.54
C HIS A 255 -29.15 -4.57 -2.16
N ARG A 256 -28.85 -5.75 -1.62
CA ARG A 256 -29.87 -6.53 -0.90
C ARG A 256 -30.31 -5.64 0.25
N SER A 257 -31.46 -4.99 0.11
CA SER A 257 -32.17 -4.38 1.20
C SER A 257 -32.28 -5.45 2.28
N THR A 258 -31.58 -5.26 3.39
CA THR A 258 -31.83 -6.04 4.60
C THR A 258 -33.27 -5.78 4.97
N SER A 259 -34.12 -6.77 4.69
CA SER A 259 -35.53 -6.80 5.04
C SER A 259 -35.68 -6.35 6.48
N SER A 260 -36.39 -5.24 6.66
CA SER A 260 -36.96 -4.78 7.90
C SER A 260 -37.67 -5.97 8.56
N LEU A 261 -37.14 -6.45 9.68
CA LEU A 261 -37.91 -7.30 10.59
C LEU A 261 -38.99 -6.39 11.18
N GLN A 262 -40.20 -6.52 10.63
CA GLN A 262 -41.40 -6.02 11.27
C GLN A 262 -41.54 -6.74 12.60
N HIS A 263 -41.39 -5.99 13.69
CA HIS A 263 -41.89 -6.38 15.01
C HIS A 263 -43.41 -6.51 14.87
N THR A 264 -43.92 -7.74 14.84
CA THR A 264 -45.32 -8.02 15.13
C THR A 264 -45.50 -7.99 16.64
N ASP A 265 -46.09 -6.92 17.14
CA ASP A 265 -46.71 -6.88 18.47
C ASP A 265 -47.86 -7.90 18.49
N ALA A 266 -47.72 -8.93 19.33
CA ALA A 266 -48.80 -9.85 19.64
C ALA A 266 -49.55 -9.33 20.88
N GLU A 267 -50.78 -8.86 20.65
CA GLU A 267 -51.76 -8.56 21.69
C GLU A 267 -52.03 -9.79 22.56
N LEU A 268 -51.80 -9.66 23.87
CA LEU A 268 -52.31 -10.57 24.89
C LEU A 268 -53.75 -10.18 25.22
N GLY A 269 -54.71 -10.96 24.71
CA GLY A 269 -56.12 -10.90 25.14
C GLY A 269 -56.32 -11.42 26.58
N PRO A 270 -57.39 -11.01 27.27
CA PRO A 270 -57.60 -11.35 28.68
C PRO A 270 -58.14 -12.77 28.85
N THR A 271 -57.56 -13.53 29.77
CA THR A 271 -58.09 -14.83 30.20
C THR A 271 -59.21 -14.61 31.23
N GLU A 272 -60.46 -14.84 30.81
CA GLU A 272 -61.58 -15.14 31.71
C GLU A 272 -61.27 -16.45 32.46
N ASN A 273 -61.29 -16.42 33.79
CA ASN A 273 -61.27 -17.61 34.63
C ASN A 273 -62.57 -17.66 35.44
N GLN A 274 -63.54 -18.41 34.93
CA GLN A 274 -64.73 -18.84 35.66
C GLN A 274 -64.32 -20.01 36.56
N GLY A 275 -64.39 -19.81 37.88
CA GLY A 275 -64.30 -20.91 38.84
C GLY A 275 -65.60 -21.74 38.89
N PRO A 276 -65.57 -22.92 39.51
CA PRO A 276 -66.78 -23.56 40.00
C PRO A 276 -66.85 -23.58 41.54
N CYS A 277 -68.06 -23.31 42.05
CA CYS A 277 -68.77 -24.04 43.13
C CYS A 277 -67.94 -25.14 43.81
N ILE A 278 -67.69 -25.15 45.12
CA ILE A 278 -68.56 -25.03 46.32
C ILE A 278 -67.69 -24.57 47.49
#